data_AF-A0A822IFQ3-F1
#
_entry.id   AF-A0A822IFQ3-F1
#
_cell.length_a   1.000
_cell.length_b   1.000
_cell.length_c   1.000
_cell.angle_alpha   90.00
_cell.angle_beta   90.00
_cell.angle_gamma   90.00
#
_symmetry.space_group_name_H-M   'P 1'
#
loop_
_entity.id
_entity.type
_entity.pdbx_description
1 polymer ?
#
loop_
_entity_poly.entity_id
_entity_poly.type
_entity_poly.pdbx_seq_one_letter_code
_entity_poly.pdbx_strand_id
1 'polypeptide(L)'
;MRFRKNEEAVSPVIGVILMVAITVILAAVIAAFVFGMAPPAKAPSVQLRITAINTSTDVGELKLTHNGGDALILKDQKITVTDAVDEAKHYNLSAISLLDFQNSGTVTETLGAGASITHTWDATDPLNVAPAKGTILKIMLQDIPSGQVITQMQVTVV
;
A
#
# COMPACT_ATOMS: atom_id res chain seq x y z
N MET A 1 24.63 -54.25 -53.56
CA MET A 1 24.21 -52.92 -53.06
C MET A 1 24.62 -52.82 -51.60
N ARG A 2 25.53 -51.90 -51.25
CA ARG A 2 25.93 -51.66 -49.85
C ARG A 2 25.22 -50.39 -49.38
N PHE A 3 24.30 -50.53 -48.44
CA PHE A 3 23.70 -49.39 -47.74
C PHE A 3 24.77 -48.81 -46.79
N ARG A 4 25.38 -47.69 -47.19
CA ARG A 4 26.12 -46.85 -46.27
C ARG A 4 25.09 -46.04 -45.50
N LYS A 5 24.78 -46.48 -44.29
CA LYS A 5 24.03 -45.68 -43.33
C LYS A 5 24.98 -44.54 -42.94
N ASN A 6 24.73 -43.35 -43.48
CA ASN A 6 25.44 -42.13 -43.11
C ASN A 6 25.07 -41.79 -41.66
N GLU A 7 25.67 -42.50 -40.71
CA GLU A 7 25.78 -42.04 -39.34
C GLU A 7 26.97 -41.08 -39.34
N GLU A 8 26.76 -39.88 -39.92
CA GLU A 8 27.59 -38.73 -39.60
C GLU A 8 27.44 -38.53 -38.10
N ALA A 9 28.39 -39.12 -37.38
CA ALA A 9 28.54 -38.96 -35.95
C ALA A 9 28.50 -37.47 -35.68
N VAL A 10 27.40 -37.04 -35.07
CA VAL A 10 27.28 -35.70 -34.50
C VAL A 10 28.58 -35.49 -33.73
N SER A 11 29.38 -34.50 -34.12
CA SER A 11 30.71 -34.38 -33.54
C SER A 11 30.56 -34.28 -32.02
N PRO A 12 31.43 -34.92 -31.23
CA PRO A 12 31.35 -34.89 -29.76
C PRO A 12 31.17 -33.47 -29.20
N VAL A 13 31.68 -32.47 -29.92
CA VAL A 13 31.60 -31.05 -29.59
C VAL A 13 30.21 -30.45 -29.81
N ILE A 14 29.51 -30.81 -30.89
CA ILE A 14 28.17 -30.26 -31.17
C ILE A 14 27.15 -30.78 -30.15
N GLY A 15 27.26 -32.04 -29.73
CA GLY A 15 26.43 -32.60 -28.67
C GLY A 15 26.60 -31.87 -27.34
N VAL A 16 27.85 -31.53 -26.98
CA VAL A 16 28.15 -30.79 -25.75
C VAL A 16 27.60 -29.37 -25.80
N ILE A 17 27.75 -28.67 -26.93
CA ILE A 17 27.22 -27.30 -27.07
C ILE A 17 25.68 -27.31 -26.93
N LEU A 18 25.00 -28.26 -27.56
CA LEU A 18 23.54 -28.38 -27.48
C LEU A 18 23.06 -28.69 -26.05
N MET A 19 23.77 -29.58 -25.35
CA MET A 19 23.45 -29.91 -23.96
C MET A 19 23.61 -28.69 -23.05
N VAL A 20 24.75 -27.99 -23.17
CA VAL A 20 25.01 -26.80 -22.36
C VAL A 20 23.99 -25.70 -22.67
N ALA A 21 23.68 -25.45 -23.94
CA ALA A 21 22.72 -24.43 -24.33
C ALA A 21 21.34 -24.63 -23.70
N ILE A 22 20.80 -25.85 -23.77
CA ILE A 22 19.48 -26.15 -23.19
C ILE A 22 19.51 -26.01 -21.66
N THR A 23 20.56 -26.49 -21.00
CA THR A 23 20.67 -26.37 -19.53
C THR A 23 20.77 -24.92 -19.08
N VAL A 24 21.46 -24.05 -19.83
CA VAL A 24 21.57 -22.62 -19.52
C VAL A 24 20.22 -21.93 -19.70
N ILE A 25 19.47 -22.25 -20.75
CA ILE A 25 18.12 -21.70 -20.96
C ILE A 25 17.19 -22.15 -19.83
N LEU A 26 17.16 -23.44 -19.50
CA LEU A 26 16.33 -23.97 -18.43
C LEU A 26 16.70 -23.35 -17.08
N ALA A 27 17.99 -23.24 -16.77
CA ALA A 27 18.46 -22.61 -15.54
C ALA A 27 18.05 -21.13 -15.47
N ALA A 28 18.19 -20.37 -16.55
CA ALA A 28 17.80 -18.97 -16.60
C ALA A 28 16.28 -18.78 -16.43
N VAL A 29 15.47 -19.62 -17.07
CA VAL A 29 14.01 -19.57 -16.96
C VAL A 29 13.55 -19.91 -15.54
N ILE A 30 14.09 -20.98 -14.94
CA ILE A 30 13.77 -21.34 -13.55
C ILE A 30 14.23 -20.25 -12.58
N ALA A 31 15.42 -19.68 -12.77
CA ALA A 31 15.89 -18.55 -11.97
C ALA A 31 14.93 -17.36 -12.06
N ALA A 32 14.46 -17.01 -13.27
CA ALA A 32 13.48 -15.95 -13.45
C ALA A 32 12.15 -16.24 -12.73
N PHE A 33 11.67 -17.50 -12.74
CA PHE A 33 10.49 -17.88 -11.97
C PHE A 33 10.74 -17.85 -10.45
N VAL A 34 11.85 -18.40 -9.98
CA VAL A 34 12.18 -18.44 -8.54
C VAL A 34 12.40 -17.05 -7.96
N PHE A 35 13.10 -16.16 -8.67
CA PHE A 35 13.32 -14.79 -8.24
C PHE A 35 12.14 -13.86 -8.52
N GLY A 36 11.35 -14.14 -9.55
CA GLY A 36 10.16 -13.37 -9.92
C GLY A 36 8.90 -13.71 -9.12
N MET A 37 8.92 -14.77 -8.30
CA MET A 37 7.77 -15.23 -7.51
C MET A 37 7.86 -14.89 -6.02
N ALA A 38 8.67 -13.91 -5.61
CA ALA A 38 8.56 -13.38 -4.25
C ALA A 38 7.11 -12.88 -4.06
N PRO A 39 6.31 -13.49 -3.16
CA PRO A 39 4.95 -13.03 -2.95
C PRO A 39 5.01 -11.58 -2.46
N PRO A 40 4.08 -10.71 -2.92
CA PRO A 40 4.00 -9.36 -2.38
C PRO A 40 3.85 -9.45 -0.87
N ALA A 41 4.45 -8.51 -0.14
CA ALA A 41 4.27 -8.43 1.30
C ALA A 41 2.76 -8.43 1.60
N LYS A 42 2.32 -9.22 2.56
CA LYS A 42 0.90 -9.30 2.93
C LYS A 42 0.55 -8.04 3.72
N ALA A 43 -0.49 -7.31 3.29
CA ALA A 43 -0.99 -6.18 4.06
C ALA A 43 -1.62 -6.65 5.39
N PRO A 44 -1.52 -5.83 6.46
CA PRO A 44 -2.17 -6.11 7.72
C PRO A 44 -3.69 -6.08 7.57
N SER A 45 -4.39 -7.02 8.21
CA SER A 45 -5.86 -7.05 8.23
C SER A 45 -6.37 -6.32 9.46
N VAL A 46 -6.86 -5.10 9.28
CA VAL A 46 -7.31 -4.23 10.36
C VAL A 46 -8.73 -3.71 10.14
N GLN A 47 -9.50 -3.64 11.21
CA GLN A 47 -10.81 -3.01 11.24
C GLN A 47 -10.68 -1.58 11.76
N LEU A 48 -10.90 -0.60 10.88
CA LEU A 48 -10.79 0.81 11.20
C LEU A 48 -12.16 1.48 11.22
N ARG A 49 -12.33 2.41 12.14
CA ARG A 49 -13.44 3.35 12.18
C ARG A 49 -12.90 4.76 12.00
N ILE A 50 -13.46 5.47 11.02
CA ILE A 50 -13.05 6.84 10.70
C ILE A 50 -14.23 7.77 10.96
N THR A 51 -13.95 8.91 11.58
CA THR A 51 -14.95 9.94 11.89
C THR A 51 -14.37 11.30 11.54
N ALA A 52 -15.13 12.12 10.81
CA ALA A 52 -14.75 13.47 10.44
C ALA A 52 -15.76 14.44 11.05
N ILE A 53 -15.26 15.44 11.79
CA ILE A 53 -16.08 16.44 12.47
C ILE A 53 -15.56 17.81 12.05
N ASN A 54 -16.45 18.74 11.74
CA ASN A 54 -16.12 20.14 11.58
C ASN A 54 -16.61 20.89 12.83
N THR A 55 -15.70 21.50 13.58
CA THR A 55 -16.01 22.14 14.86
C THR A 55 -16.30 23.64 14.72
N SER A 56 -15.74 24.29 13.70
CA SER A 56 -15.91 25.73 13.43
C SER A 56 -15.58 26.05 11.97
N THR A 57 -15.74 27.30 11.55
CA THR A 57 -15.26 27.81 10.26
C THR A 57 -13.79 27.41 10.09
N ASP A 58 -13.54 26.54 9.10
CA ASP A 58 -12.22 26.04 8.69
C ASP A 58 -11.46 25.18 9.72
N VAL A 59 -12.07 24.81 10.86
CA VAL A 59 -11.48 23.93 11.89
C VAL A 59 -12.25 22.60 11.96
N GLY A 60 -11.51 21.49 11.96
CA GLY A 60 -12.12 20.17 12.05
C GLY A 60 -11.15 19.08 12.48
N GLU A 61 -11.67 17.88 12.69
CA GLU A 61 -10.92 16.72 13.16
C GLU A 61 -11.24 15.49 12.32
N LEU A 62 -10.21 14.73 11.93
CA LEU A 62 -10.31 13.39 11.39
C LEU A 62 -9.76 12.40 12.39
N LYS A 63 -10.65 11.65 13.02
CA LYS A 63 -10.30 10.61 13.98
C LYS A 63 -10.29 9.25 13.32
N LEU A 64 -9.17 8.55 13.43
CA LEU A 64 -8.97 7.17 13.00
C LEU A 64 -8.85 6.28 14.23
N THR A 65 -9.77 5.32 14.39
CA THR A 65 -9.85 4.41 15.53
C THR A 65 -9.65 2.98 15.06
N HIS A 66 -8.75 2.24 15.72
CA HIS A 66 -8.47 0.85 15.42
C HIS A 66 -9.36 -0.07 16.26
N ASN A 67 -10.38 -0.64 15.65
CA ASN A 67 -11.38 -1.47 16.34
C ASN A 67 -10.93 -2.93 16.53
N GLY A 68 -9.93 -3.41 15.79
CA GLY A 68 -9.39 -4.77 15.95
C GLY A 68 -8.57 -5.22 14.74
N GLY A 69 -7.95 -6.39 14.84
CA GLY A 69 -7.07 -6.94 13.81
C GLY A 69 -5.59 -6.71 14.11
N ASP A 70 -4.77 -6.73 13.06
CA ASP A 70 -3.32 -6.58 13.13
C ASP A 70 -2.91 -5.15 13.48
N ALA A 71 -1.84 -4.99 14.27
CA ALA A 71 -1.31 -3.68 14.61
C ALA A 71 -0.76 -2.96 13.37
N LEU A 72 -1.00 -1.64 13.31
CA LEU A 72 -0.66 -0.82 12.16
C LEU A 72 0.55 0.06 12.45
N ILE A 73 1.66 -0.14 11.74
CA ILE A 73 2.85 0.71 11.86
C ILE A 73 2.66 1.93 10.97
N LEU A 74 2.50 3.11 11.57
CA LEU A 74 2.02 4.32 10.88
C LEU A 74 2.97 4.80 9.77
N LYS A 75 4.29 4.60 9.94
CA LYS A 75 5.30 4.96 8.93
C LYS A 75 5.13 4.20 7.60
N ASP A 76 4.55 3.01 7.65
CA ASP A 76 4.38 2.13 6.50
C ASP A 76 3.00 2.32 5.85
N GLN A 77 2.22 3.29 6.31
CA GLN A 77 0.88 3.56 5.81
C GLN A 77 0.80 4.88 5.09
N LYS A 78 0.01 4.89 4.03
CA LYS A 78 -0.36 6.08 3.27
C LYS A 78 -1.83 6.37 3.47
N ILE A 79 -2.16 7.60 3.84
CA ILE A 79 -3.54 8.06 3.96
C ILE A 79 -3.85 9.09 2.88
N THR A 80 -4.99 8.95 2.24
CA THR A 80 -5.48 9.90 1.23
C THR A 80 -6.93 10.21 1.53
N VAL A 81 -7.23 11.49 1.66
CA VAL A 81 -8.57 12.02 1.91
C VAL A 81 -8.94 12.89 0.73
N THR A 82 -9.97 12.49 0.00
CA THR A 82 -10.53 13.24 -1.13
C THR A 82 -12.01 13.51 -0.89
N ASP A 83 -12.54 14.55 -1.53
CA ASP A 83 -13.97 14.70 -1.68
C ASP A 83 -14.52 13.54 -2.51
N ALA A 84 -15.69 13.00 -2.15
CA ALA A 84 -16.32 11.93 -2.90
C ALA A 84 -17.02 12.41 -4.19
N VAL A 85 -17.31 13.71 -4.31
CA VAL A 85 -18.02 14.32 -5.43
C VAL A 85 -17.03 14.87 -6.45
N ASP A 86 -16.12 15.74 -6.03
CA ASP A 86 -15.21 16.48 -6.92
C ASP A 86 -13.80 15.87 -7.00
N GLU A 87 -13.53 14.80 -6.23
CA GLU A 87 -12.21 14.18 -6.06
C GLU A 87 -11.10 15.16 -5.62
N ALA A 88 -11.49 16.35 -5.15
CA ALA A 88 -10.58 17.35 -4.61
C ALA A 88 -9.84 16.77 -3.40
N LYS A 89 -8.52 16.91 -3.39
CA LYS A 89 -7.67 16.39 -2.30
C LYS A 89 -7.76 17.33 -1.11
N HIS A 90 -8.30 16.83 0.00
CA HIS A 90 -8.31 17.55 1.28
C HIS A 90 -7.09 17.21 2.13
N TYR A 91 -6.50 16.03 1.92
CA TYR A 91 -5.28 15.63 2.61
C TYR A 91 -4.60 14.47 1.85
N ASN A 92 -3.29 14.56 1.63
CA ASN A 92 -2.53 13.48 1.00
C ASN A 92 -1.17 13.33 1.66
N LEU A 93 -0.97 12.22 2.36
CA LEU A 93 0.30 11.95 3.00
C LEU A 93 0.79 10.56 2.62
N SER A 94 1.96 10.52 1.97
CA SER A 94 2.56 9.28 1.48
C SER A 94 3.06 8.35 2.58
N ALA A 95 3.31 8.85 3.79
CA ALA A 95 3.64 8.08 4.99
C ALA A 95 3.04 8.78 6.21
N ILE A 96 2.17 8.13 7.00
CA ILE A 96 1.50 8.79 8.12
C ILE A 96 2.54 9.34 9.10
N SER A 97 2.63 10.67 9.15
CA SER A 97 3.53 11.42 9.99
C SER A 97 2.93 11.47 11.38
N LEU A 98 3.75 11.13 12.36
CA LEU A 98 3.41 11.13 13.77
C LEU A 98 3.06 12.52 14.29
N LEU A 99 3.44 13.57 13.56
CA LEU A 99 3.11 14.96 13.88
C LEU A 99 1.75 15.37 13.33
N ASP A 100 1.30 14.77 12.23
CA ASP A 100 0.03 15.11 11.59
C ASP A 100 -1.14 14.32 12.18
N PHE A 101 -0.87 13.10 12.65
CA PHE A 101 -1.84 12.26 13.36
C PHE A 101 -1.33 11.94 14.76
N GLN A 102 -1.99 12.50 15.77
CA GLN A 102 -1.57 12.39 17.17
C GLN A 102 -2.71 11.84 18.03
N ASN A 103 -2.36 11.16 19.12
CA ASN A 103 -3.32 10.82 20.17
C ASN A 103 -3.21 11.85 21.30
N SER A 104 -4.02 12.91 21.24
CA SER A 104 -4.03 13.98 22.25
C SER A 104 -2.63 14.57 22.53
N GLY A 105 -1.84 14.84 21.48
CA GLY A 105 -0.47 15.37 21.60
C GLY A 105 0.62 14.32 21.82
N THR A 106 0.24 13.04 21.93
CA THR A 106 1.19 11.93 22.06
C THR A 106 1.46 11.30 20.70
N VAL A 107 2.74 11.29 20.32
CA VAL A 107 3.26 10.57 19.15
C VAL A 107 3.12 9.06 19.39
N THR A 108 2.35 8.38 18.55
CA THR A 108 2.13 6.94 18.62
C THR A 108 2.67 6.30 17.35
N GLU A 109 3.72 5.47 17.42
CA GLU A 109 4.34 4.87 16.22
C GLU A 109 3.57 3.66 15.66
N THR A 110 2.89 2.95 16.55
CA THR A 110 2.11 1.75 16.23
C THR A 110 0.71 1.90 16.78
N LEU A 111 -0.28 1.80 15.89
CA LEU A 111 -1.69 1.83 16.25
C LEU A 111 -2.17 0.40 16.52
N GLY A 112 -2.36 0.06 17.79
CA GLY A 112 -2.92 -1.22 18.22
C GLY A 112 -4.44 -1.19 18.42
N ALA A 113 -5.02 -2.34 18.75
CA ALA A 113 -6.45 -2.46 19.04
C ALA A 113 -6.92 -1.55 20.18
N GLY A 114 -7.99 -0.79 19.93
CA GLY A 114 -8.57 0.18 20.84
C GLY A 114 -7.92 1.56 20.79
N ALA A 115 -6.76 1.72 20.14
CA ALA A 115 -6.10 3.01 20.02
C ALA A 115 -6.77 3.88 18.94
N SER A 116 -6.65 5.20 19.11
CA SER A 116 -7.08 6.17 18.11
C SER A 116 -6.05 7.27 17.94
N ILE A 117 -5.96 7.78 16.72
CA ILE A 117 -5.18 8.96 16.36
C ILE A 117 -6.09 9.96 15.67
N THR A 118 -5.81 11.23 15.86
CA THR A 118 -6.60 12.33 15.32
C THR A 118 -5.68 13.23 14.50
N HIS A 119 -6.14 13.59 13.32
CA HIS A 119 -5.61 14.71 12.56
C HIS A 119 -6.54 15.92 12.74
N THR A 120 -5.95 17.09 12.92
CA THR A 120 -6.69 18.34 13.08
C THR A 120 -6.45 19.22 11.87
N TRP A 121 -7.53 19.64 11.22
CA TRP A 121 -7.53 20.75 10.28
C TRP A 121 -7.57 22.06 11.05
N ASP A 122 -6.68 22.99 10.69
CA ASP A 122 -6.53 24.26 11.39
C ASP A 122 -6.80 25.41 10.41
N ALA A 123 -7.64 26.34 10.85
CA ALA A 123 -7.96 27.57 10.12
C ALA A 123 -6.74 28.50 9.96
N THR A 124 -5.65 28.30 10.70
CA THR A 124 -4.42 29.07 10.53
C THR A 124 -3.60 28.64 9.31
N ASP A 125 -3.83 27.44 8.76
CA ASP A 125 -3.14 26.95 7.57
C ASP A 125 -4.07 26.98 6.34
N PRO A 126 -3.83 27.89 5.37
CA PRO A 126 -4.66 27.99 4.17
C PRO A 126 -4.59 26.76 3.26
N LEU A 127 -3.67 25.83 3.49
CA LEU A 127 -3.54 24.58 2.76
C LEU A 127 -4.17 23.39 3.51
N ASN A 128 -4.56 23.56 4.77
CA ASN A 128 -5.12 22.51 5.63
C ASN A 128 -6.47 22.91 6.23
N VAL A 129 -7.35 23.42 5.37
CA VAL A 129 -8.70 23.87 5.73
C VAL A 129 -9.66 22.70 5.87
N ALA A 130 -10.44 22.72 6.96
CA ALA A 130 -11.43 21.68 7.21
C ALA A 130 -12.53 21.66 6.13
N PRO A 131 -12.93 20.49 5.63
CA PRO A 131 -14.07 20.38 4.73
C PRO A 131 -15.36 20.85 5.42
N ALA A 132 -16.28 21.39 4.62
CA ALA A 132 -17.56 21.90 5.11
C ALA A 132 -18.43 20.78 5.70
N LYS A 133 -19.31 21.14 6.65
CA LYS A 133 -20.31 20.20 7.18
C LYS A 133 -21.20 19.69 6.06
N GLY A 134 -21.46 18.39 6.05
CA GLY A 134 -22.24 17.71 5.02
C GLY A 134 -21.42 17.22 3.82
N THR A 135 -20.15 17.63 3.68
CA THR A 135 -19.25 17.07 2.67
C THR A 135 -19.00 15.59 2.93
N ILE A 136 -18.98 14.78 1.88
CA ILE A 136 -18.65 13.35 1.96
C ILE A 136 -17.20 13.17 1.58
N LEU A 137 -16.39 12.70 2.52
CA LEU A 137 -14.98 12.40 2.30
C LEU A 137 -14.80 10.92 1.98
N LYS A 138 -14.01 10.63 0.96
CA LYS A 138 -13.47 9.31 0.67
C LYS A 138 -12.09 9.23 1.31
N ILE A 139 -11.96 8.41 2.35
CA ILE A 139 -10.68 8.13 3.01
C ILE A 139 -10.17 6.77 2.53
N MET A 140 -8.94 6.76 2.04
CA MET A 140 -8.21 5.57 1.61
C MET A 140 -6.96 5.41 2.48
N LEU A 141 -6.80 4.21 3.04
CA LEU A 141 -5.59 3.79 3.71
C LEU A 141 -4.93 2.68 2.90
N GLN A 142 -3.67 2.88 2.57
CA GLN A 142 -2.87 1.95 1.78
C GLN A 142 -1.59 1.60 2.53
N ASP A 143 -1.24 0.31 2.53
CA ASP A 143 0.03 -0.16 3.04
C ASP A 143 1.12 -0.01 1.97
N ILE A 144 2.19 0.72 2.29
CA ILE A 144 3.27 1.05 1.36
C ILE A 144 4.11 -0.20 1.01
N PRO A 145 4.50 -1.07 1.97
CA PRO A 145 5.28 -2.27 1.65
C PRO A 145 4.55 -3.27 0.74
N SER A 146 3.25 -3.49 0.96
CA SER A 146 2.45 -4.40 0.12
C SER A 146 1.87 -3.74 -1.13
N GLY A 147 1.74 -2.42 -1.12
CA GLY A 147 1.02 -1.66 -2.14
C GLY A 147 -0.50 -1.85 -2.10
N GLN A 148 -1.05 -2.61 -1.14
CA GLN A 148 -2.48 -2.94 -1.08
C GLN A 148 -3.26 -1.89 -0.30
N VAL A 149 -4.49 -1.62 -0.74
CA VAL A 149 -5.44 -0.78 0.02
C VAL A 149 -5.99 -1.60 1.17
N ILE A 150 -5.73 -1.16 2.40
CA ILE A 150 -6.24 -1.78 3.63
C ILE A 150 -7.72 -1.46 3.79
N THR A 151 -8.07 -0.18 3.68
CA THR A 151 -9.45 0.27 3.84
C THR A 151 -9.75 1.46 2.95
N GLN A 152 -10.99 1.49 2.45
CA GLN A 152 -11.57 2.63 1.77
C GLN A 152 -12.96 2.85 2.34
N MET A 153 -13.18 4.04 2.91
CA MET A 153 -14.44 4.39 3.56
C MET A 153 -14.92 5.75 3.07
N GLN A 154 -16.23 5.90 2.99
CA GLN A 154 -16.87 7.22 2.82
C GLN A 154 -17.42 7.67 4.17
N VAL A 155 -17.08 8.88 4.57
CA VAL A 155 -17.49 9.48 5.84
C VAL A 155 -18.04 10.87 5.58
N THR A 156 -19.25 11.14 6.05
CA THR A 156 -19.84 12.49 6.02
C THR A 156 -19.27 13.31 7.17
N VAL A 157 -18.85 14.53 6.86
CA VAL A 157 -18.40 15.50 7.86
C VAL A 157 -19.62 16.02 8.62
N VAL A 158 -19.62 15.85 9.94
CA VAL A 158 -20.69 16.33 10.85
C VAL A 158 -20.34 17.65 11.53
#